data_AF-A0A2T0B8J9-F1
#
_entry.id   AF-A0A2T0B8J9-F1
#
_cell.length_a   1.000
_cell.length_b   1.000
_cell.length_c   1.000
_cell.angle_alpha   90.00
_cell.angle_beta   90.00
_cell.angle_gamma   90.00
#
_symmetry.space_group_name_H-M   'P 1'
#
loop_
_entity.id
_entity.type
_entity.pdbx_description
1 polymer ?
#
loop_
_entity_poly.entity_id
_entity_poly.type
_entity_poly.pdbx_seq_one_letter_code
_entity_poly.pdbx_strand_id
1 'polypeptide(L)'
;MNESYSEVKFETVKDEDSDSLNIIASLVLIDMETEEKKSIGYANLYLFNEYMVNSWDELIYNADAISGDVLEVVDILSKAKDNEEIYGLIAVLDHVEIDKEYRGKAYCSELVDNILEYLQYINANYIGLIPARIYDDKVVENEDRAINYYIEKGFKPISRRVGGNVVMGKSLL
;
A
#
# COMPACT_ATOMS: atom_id res chain seq x y z
N MET A 1 -32.05 2.42 -14.86
CA MET A 1 -30.57 2.52 -14.82
C MET A 1 -30.15 1.36 -13.96
N ASN A 2 -29.27 0.47 -14.42
CA ASN A 2 -28.74 -0.55 -13.51
C ASN A 2 -27.96 0.18 -12.43
N GLU A 3 -28.52 0.14 -11.24
CA GLU A 3 -27.95 0.71 -10.05
C GLU A 3 -26.92 -0.30 -9.55
N SER A 4 -25.65 0.12 -9.46
CA SER A 4 -24.56 -0.69 -8.90
C SER A 4 -23.85 0.11 -7.83
N TYR A 5 -23.35 -0.56 -6.80
CA TYR A 5 -22.48 0.04 -5.78
C TYR A 5 -21.19 -0.76 -5.65
N SER A 6 -20.16 -0.13 -5.11
CA SER A 6 -18.87 -0.77 -4.84
C SER A 6 -18.66 -0.98 -3.35
N GLU A 7 -17.95 -2.06 -3.01
CA GLU A 7 -17.50 -2.37 -1.66
C GLU A 7 -16.03 -2.82 -1.70
N VAL A 8 -15.27 -2.52 -0.65
CA VAL A 8 -13.90 -3.03 -0.47
C VAL A 8 -13.92 -4.15 0.56
N LYS A 9 -13.36 -5.31 0.20
CA LYS A 9 -13.19 -6.46 1.08
C LYS A 9 -11.76 -6.64 1.47
N PHE A 10 -11.53 -6.90 2.76
CA PHE A 10 -10.22 -7.18 3.30
C PHE A 10 -10.12 -8.66 3.66
N GLU A 11 -9.11 -9.32 3.12
CA GLU A 11 -8.68 -10.65 3.54
C GLU A 11 -7.30 -10.53 4.17
N THR A 12 -7.12 -11.09 5.36
CA THR A 12 -5.83 -11.09 6.05
C THR A 12 -5.31 -12.52 6.14
N VAL A 13 -4.12 -12.73 5.61
CA VAL A 13 -3.42 -14.01 5.60
C VAL A 13 -2.12 -13.83 6.38
N LYS A 14 -1.89 -14.72 7.35
CA LYS A 14 -0.58 -14.79 8.00
C LYS A 14 0.40 -15.41 7.00
N ASP A 15 1.52 -14.75 6.77
CA ASP A 15 2.60 -15.35 6.02
C ASP A 15 3.26 -16.44 6.90
N GLU A 16 3.47 -17.63 6.35
CA GLU A 16 4.09 -18.74 7.08
C GLU A 16 5.62 -18.61 7.11
N ASP A 17 6.19 -17.91 6.13
CA ASP A 17 7.64 -17.76 5.94
C ASP A 17 8.17 -16.41 6.44
N SER A 18 7.29 -15.46 6.76
CA SER A 18 7.63 -14.18 7.38
C SER A 18 6.75 -13.87 8.59
N ASP A 19 7.26 -13.14 9.58
CA ASP A 19 6.45 -12.65 10.72
C ASP A 19 5.57 -11.45 10.31
N SER A 20 5.07 -11.43 9.07
CA SER A 20 4.20 -10.40 8.52
C SER A 20 2.78 -10.91 8.32
N LEU A 21 1.83 -9.97 8.23
CA LEU A 21 0.48 -10.26 7.76
C LEU A 21 0.31 -9.67 6.37
N ASN A 22 -0.08 -10.49 5.40
CA ASN A 22 -0.52 -10.01 4.10
C ASN A 22 -1.99 -9.63 4.18
N ILE A 23 -2.34 -8.44 3.70
CA ILE A 23 -3.71 -8.00 3.50
C ILE A 23 -3.96 -7.88 2.01
N ILE A 24 -5.04 -8.49 1.55
CA ILE A 24 -5.56 -8.33 0.20
C ILE A 24 -6.84 -7.51 0.31
N ALA A 25 -6.82 -6.30 -0.26
CA ALA A 25 -7.99 -5.43 -0.36
C ALA A 25 -8.59 -5.55 -1.77
N SER A 26 -9.76 -6.16 -1.89
CA SER A 26 -10.45 -6.36 -3.19
C SER A 26 -11.60 -5.36 -3.35
N LEU A 27 -11.61 -4.61 -4.45
CA LEU A 27 -12.71 -3.73 -4.81
C LEU A 27 -13.73 -4.50 -5.67
N VAL A 28 -14.95 -4.61 -5.16
CA VAL A 28 -16.02 -5.42 -5.76
C VAL A 28 -17.18 -4.50 -6.16
N LEU A 29 -17.62 -4.61 -7.41
CA LEU A 29 -18.85 -3.99 -7.89
C LEU A 29 -20.01 -4.98 -7.74
N ILE A 30 -21.14 -4.49 -7.23
CA ILE A 30 -22.35 -5.28 -6.99
C ILE A 30 -23.51 -4.67 -7.76
N ASP A 31 -24.13 -5.47 -8.62
CA ASP A 31 -25.39 -5.11 -9.28
C ASP A 31 -26.55 -5.22 -8.27
N MET A 32 -27.33 -4.14 -8.10
CA MET A 32 -28.41 -4.11 -7.10
C MET A 32 -29.63 -4.95 -7.49
N GLU A 33 -29.81 -5.27 -8.78
CA GLU A 33 -30.95 -6.06 -9.25
C GLU A 33 -30.64 -7.55 -9.21
N THR A 34 -29.43 -7.95 -9.61
CA THR A 34 -29.04 -9.36 -9.75
C THR A 34 -28.21 -9.88 -8.59
N GLU A 35 -27.72 -9.00 -7.70
CA GLU A 35 -26.71 -9.28 -6.67
C GLU A 35 -25.40 -9.86 -7.22
N GLU A 36 -25.17 -9.78 -8.53
CA GLU A 36 -23.95 -10.26 -9.17
C GLU A 36 -22.74 -9.44 -8.68
N LYS A 37 -21.67 -10.14 -8.29
CA LYS A 37 -20.45 -9.55 -7.75
C LYS A 37 -19.30 -9.70 -8.73
N LYS A 38 -18.64 -8.59 -9.07
CA LYS A 38 -17.47 -8.57 -9.93
C LYS A 38 -16.32 -7.85 -9.24
N SER A 39 -15.18 -8.52 -9.10
CA SER A 39 -13.93 -7.83 -8.71
C SER A 39 -13.48 -6.93 -9.85
N ILE A 40 -13.17 -5.67 -9.54
CA ILE A 40 -12.78 -4.64 -10.53
C ILE A 40 -11.41 -4.02 -10.21
N GLY A 41 -10.76 -4.48 -9.14
CA GLY A 41 -9.46 -4.01 -8.70
C GLY A 41 -9.06 -4.63 -7.37
N TYR A 42 -7.79 -4.52 -7.04
CA TYR A 42 -7.23 -5.04 -5.80
C TYR A 42 -6.00 -4.27 -5.36
N ALA A 43 -5.62 -4.44 -4.10
CA ALA A 43 -4.36 -3.99 -3.54
C ALA A 43 -3.80 -5.05 -2.59
N ASN A 44 -2.48 -5.13 -2.54
CA ASN A 44 -1.74 -6.00 -1.62
C ASN A 44 -0.93 -5.14 -0.66
N LEU A 45 -1.03 -5.47 0.63
CA LEU A 45 -0.31 -4.76 1.69
C LEU A 45 0.32 -5.76 2.66
N TYR A 46 1.44 -5.37 3.25
CA TYR A 46 2.11 -6.15 4.30
C TYR A 46 2.13 -5.37 5.60
N LEU A 47 1.78 -6.01 6.70
CA LEU A 47 1.87 -5.47 8.05
C LEU A 47 3.09 -6.02 8.77
N PHE A 48 3.86 -5.12 9.36
CA PHE A 48 5.00 -5.38 10.20
C PHE A 48 4.75 -4.79 11.58
N ASN A 49 5.00 -5.56 12.63
CA ASN A 49 4.90 -5.03 13.99
C ASN A 49 6.30 -4.93 14.60
N GLU A 50 6.80 -3.72 14.72
CA GLU A 50 8.12 -3.42 15.29
C GLU A 50 8.26 -3.92 16.73
N TYR A 51 7.16 -3.97 17.50
CA TYR A 51 7.18 -4.49 18.87
C TYR A 51 7.26 -6.01 18.97
N MET A 52 7.12 -6.74 17.85
CA MET A 52 7.20 -8.20 17.82
C MET A 52 8.60 -8.73 17.49
N VAL A 53 9.53 -7.84 17.14
CA VAL A 53 10.90 -8.18 16.77
C VAL A 53 11.91 -7.47 17.68
N ASN A 54 13.17 -7.89 17.64
CA ASN A 54 14.21 -7.30 18.49
C ASN A 54 14.82 -6.03 17.89
N SER A 55 14.72 -5.87 16.58
CA SER A 55 15.34 -4.77 15.85
C SER A 55 14.71 -4.55 14.47
N TRP A 56 14.94 -3.37 13.90
CA TRP A 56 14.58 -3.07 12.52
C TRP A 56 15.30 -3.96 11.50
N ASP A 57 16.50 -4.44 11.81
CA ASP A 57 17.23 -5.37 10.92
C ASP A 57 16.44 -6.67 10.70
N GLU A 58 15.67 -7.10 11.71
CA GLU A 58 14.78 -8.27 11.63
C GLU A 58 13.55 -7.98 10.74
N LEU A 59 12.97 -6.78 10.84
CA LEU A 59 11.92 -6.34 9.89
C LEU A 59 12.43 -6.28 8.46
N ILE A 60 13.64 -5.75 8.26
CA ILE A 60 14.29 -5.67 6.94
C ILE A 60 14.53 -7.06 6.37
N TYR A 61 15.00 -8.01 7.19
CA TYR A 61 15.16 -9.41 6.79
C TYR A 61 13.82 -10.05 6.36
N ASN A 62 12.75 -9.82 7.13
CA ASN A 62 11.41 -10.30 6.79
C ASN A 62 10.88 -9.64 5.50
N ALA A 63 11.16 -8.36 5.29
CA ALA A 63 10.78 -7.64 4.08
C ALA A 63 11.50 -8.16 2.83
N ASP A 64 12.78 -8.53 2.93
CA ASP A 64 13.57 -9.14 1.84
C ASP A 64 12.99 -10.49 1.38
N ALA A 65 12.47 -11.29 2.33
CA ALA A 65 11.81 -12.55 2.01
C ALA A 65 10.51 -12.38 1.20
N ILE A 66 9.87 -11.22 1.30
CA ILE A 66 8.61 -10.91 0.60
C ILE A 66 8.89 -10.40 -0.81
N SER A 67 9.56 -9.24 -0.94
CA SER A 67 9.89 -8.64 -2.23
C SER A 67 10.95 -7.55 -2.08
N GLY A 68 11.71 -7.30 -3.16
CA GLY A 68 12.70 -6.21 -3.18
C GLY A 68 12.12 -4.81 -2.98
N ASP A 69 10.84 -4.61 -3.30
CA ASP A 69 10.15 -3.33 -3.10
C ASP A 69 9.73 -3.15 -1.65
N VAL A 70 9.17 -4.19 -1.05
CA VAL A 70 8.83 -4.18 0.37
C VAL A 70 10.10 -3.98 1.20
N LEU A 71 11.19 -4.64 0.83
CA LEU A 71 12.53 -4.37 1.38
C LEU A 71 12.93 -2.90 1.23
N GLU A 72 12.86 -2.33 0.03
CA GLU A 72 13.26 -0.94 -0.21
C GLU A 72 12.47 0.04 0.66
N VAL A 73 11.15 -0.16 0.76
CA VAL A 73 10.30 0.66 1.63
C VAL A 73 10.72 0.50 3.09
N VAL A 74 10.81 -0.72 3.62
CA VAL A 74 11.13 -0.97 5.03
C VAL A 74 12.53 -0.46 5.40
N ASP A 75 13.53 -0.64 4.55
CA ASP A 75 14.88 -0.07 4.74
C ASP A 75 14.84 1.46 4.84
N ILE A 76 14.07 2.13 3.98
CA ILE A 76 13.93 3.59 4.01
C ILE A 76 13.16 4.06 5.25
N LEU A 77 12.08 3.37 5.63
CA LEU A 77 11.34 3.69 6.86
C LEU A 77 12.23 3.51 8.10
N SER A 78 13.07 2.47 8.15
CA SER A 78 14.00 2.23 9.27
C SER A 78 14.95 3.41 9.52
N LYS A 79 15.40 4.05 8.43
CA LYS A 79 16.30 5.22 8.46
C LYS A 79 15.58 6.51 8.83
N ALA A 80 14.27 6.57 8.58
CA ALA A 80 13.43 7.72 8.87
C ALA A 80 12.72 7.64 10.23
N LYS A 81 12.73 6.47 10.89
CA LYS A 81 11.87 6.15 12.04
C LYS A 81 11.86 7.18 13.16
N ASP A 82 13.02 7.75 13.51
CA ASP A 82 13.12 8.70 14.62
C ASP A 82 12.60 10.09 14.23
N ASN A 83 12.75 10.48 12.95
CA ASN A 83 12.27 11.77 12.44
C ASN A 83 10.77 11.74 12.10
N GLU A 84 10.27 10.56 11.73
CA GLU A 84 8.91 10.32 11.28
C GLU A 84 8.02 9.70 12.38
N GLU A 85 8.57 9.47 13.57
CA GLU A 85 7.91 8.81 14.71
C GLU A 85 7.27 7.47 14.30
N ILE A 86 8.04 6.63 13.60
CA ILE A 86 7.59 5.32 13.09
C ILE A 86 7.83 4.26 14.16
N TYR A 87 6.76 3.62 14.64
CA TYR A 87 6.80 2.60 15.69
C TYR A 87 5.57 1.67 15.64
N GLY A 88 5.64 0.53 16.32
CA GLY A 88 4.50 -0.38 16.44
C GLY A 88 4.09 -1.00 15.10
N LEU A 89 2.79 -0.93 14.77
CA LEU A 89 2.25 -1.55 13.55
C LEU A 89 2.45 -0.64 12.33
N ILE A 90 3.18 -1.15 11.34
CA ILE A 90 3.58 -0.44 10.13
C ILE A 90 3.03 -1.20 8.93
N ALA A 91 2.44 -0.49 7.98
CA ALA A 91 1.96 -1.03 6.72
C ALA A 91 2.89 -0.69 5.56
N VAL A 92 3.04 -1.61 4.62
CA VAL A 92 3.65 -1.35 3.31
C VAL A 92 2.63 -1.67 2.24
N LEU A 93 2.23 -0.67 1.46
CA LEU A 93 1.38 -0.86 0.28
C LEU A 93 2.26 -1.21 -0.91
N ASP A 94 2.26 -2.49 -1.28
CA ASP A 94 3.13 -3.04 -2.31
C ASP A 94 2.54 -2.87 -3.71
N HIS A 95 1.24 -3.14 -3.86
CA HIS A 95 0.59 -3.08 -5.17
C HIS A 95 -0.84 -2.55 -5.10
N VAL A 96 -1.24 -1.81 -6.13
CA VAL A 96 -2.63 -1.36 -6.36
C VAL A 96 -2.93 -1.45 -7.84
N GLU A 97 -4.05 -2.07 -8.20
CA GLU A 97 -4.48 -2.18 -9.59
C GLU A 97 -6.00 -2.07 -9.72
N ILE A 98 -6.43 -1.28 -10.72
CA ILE A 98 -7.82 -1.22 -11.17
C ILE A 98 -7.88 -1.76 -12.60
N ASP A 99 -8.88 -2.59 -12.87
CA ASP A 99 -9.13 -3.15 -14.20
C ASP A 99 -9.29 -2.04 -15.23
N LYS A 100 -8.71 -2.25 -16.43
CA LYS A 100 -8.62 -1.21 -17.47
C LYS A 100 -9.97 -0.56 -17.81
N GLU A 101 -11.05 -1.33 -17.80
CA GLU A 101 -12.43 -0.89 -18.10
C GLU A 101 -13.04 0.03 -17.03
N TYR A 102 -12.46 0.03 -15.83
CA TYR A 102 -12.92 0.77 -14.65
C TYR A 102 -11.99 1.94 -14.29
N ARG A 103 -10.85 2.11 -14.99
CA ARG A 103 -9.95 3.24 -14.78
C ARG A 103 -10.62 4.59 -15.11
N GLY A 104 -10.17 5.65 -14.45
CA GLY A 104 -10.69 7.00 -14.64
C GLY A 104 -12.02 7.30 -13.93
N LYS A 105 -12.53 6.37 -13.11
CA LYS A 105 -13.80 6.48 -12.38
C LYS A 105 -13.62 6.60 -10.86
N ALA A 106 -12.48 7.12 -10.41
CA ALA A 106 -12.12 7.28 -8.99
C ALA A 106 -12.05 6.00 -8.11
N TYR A 107 -12.28 4.81 -8.66
CA TYR A 107 -12.18 3.53 -7.92
C TYR A 107 -10.83 3.28 -7.23
N CYS A 108 -9.71 3.78 -7.77
CA CYS A 108 -8.41 3.71 -7.08
C CYS A 108 -8.42 4.54 -5.79
N SER A 109 -9.07 5.72 -5.83
CA SER A 109 -9.23 6.57 -4.66
C SER A 109 -10.09 5.91 -3.62
N GLU A 110 -11.22 5.34 -4.02
CA GLU A 110 -12.10 4.58 -3.11
C GLU A 110 -11.36 3.42 -2.43
N LEU A 111 -10.60 2.63 -3.21
CA LEU A 111 -9.83 1.52 -2.67
C LEU A 111 -8.76 1.99 -1.66
N VAL A 112 -7.99 3.02 -2.02
CA VAL A 112 -6.95 3.58 -1.14
C VAL A 112 -7.55 4.22 0.11
N ASP A 113 -8.68 4.91 0.00
CA ASP A 113 -9.34 5.53 1.15
C ASP A 113 -9.85 4.47 2.14
N ASN A 114 -10.49 3.42 1.64
CA ASN A 114 -10.91 2.30 2.49
C ASN A 114 -9.71 1.60 3.16
N ILE A 115 -8.59 1.45 2.45
CA ILE A 115 -7.34 0.91 3.03
C ILE A 115 -6.86 1.79 4.17
N LEU A 116 -6.79 3.11 3.98
CA LEU A 116 -6.33 4.04 5.00
C LEU A 116 -7.24 4.01 6.24
N GLU A 117 -8.56 4.00 6.04
CA GLU A 117 -9.54 3.85 7.12
C GLU A 117 -9.40 2.51 7.86
N TYR A 118 -9.20 1.41 7.13
CA TYR A 118 -8.96 0.10 7.73
C TYR A 118 -7.69 0.08 8.57
N LEU A 119 -6.60 0.65 8.07
CA LEU A 119 -5.32 0.73 8.79
C LEU A 119 -5.44 1.60 10.05
N GLN A 120 -6.19 2.69 9.99
CA GLN A 120 -6.51 3.49 11.18
C GLN A 120 -7.33 2.71 12.20
N TYR A 121 -8.33 1.93 11.75
CA TYR A 121 -9.16 1.10 12.62
C TYR A 121 -8.34 0.07 13.41
N ILE A 122 -7.31 -0.51 12.80
CA ILE A 122 -6.41 -1.47 13.46
C ILE A 122 -5.23 -0.79 14.19
N ASN A 123 -5.23 0.54 14.31
CA ASN A 123 -4.18 1.33 14.93
C ASN A 123 -2.78 1.13 14.31
N ALA A 124 -2.69 1.01 12.99
CA ALA A 124 -1.42 1.16 12.30
C ALA A 124 -0.90 2.59 12.52
N ASN A 125 0.39 2.72 12.85
CA ASN A 125 1.06 4.01 13.07
C ASN A 125 1.45 4.66 11.74
N TYR A 126 1.94 3.87 10.79
CA TYR A 126 2.53 4.40 9.57
C TYR A 126 2.25 3.51 8.36
N ILE A 127 2.17 4.11 7.18
CA ILE A 127 2.15 3.40 5.89
C ILE A 127 3.23 3.93 4.95
N GLY A 128 3.98 3.03 4.32
CA GLY A 128 4.96 3.33 3.28
C GLY A 128 4.60 2.71 1.93
N LEU A 129 5.08 3.29 0.82
CA LEU A 129 4.91 2.77 -0.53
C LEU A 129 5.93 3.32 -1.53
N ILE A 130 6.04 2.65 -2.67
CA ILE A 130 6.65 3.17 -3.91
C ILE A 130 5.51 3.52 -4.88
N PRO A 131 5.32 4.80 -5.26
CA PRO A 131 4.16 5.21 -6.06
C PRO A 131 4.28 4.80 -7.53
N ALA A 132 5.50 4.67 -8.04
CA ALA A 132 5.83 4.26 -9.39
C ALA A 132 7.28 3.75 -9.44
N ARG A 133 7.53 2.62 -10.12
CA ARG A 133 8.87 2.02 -10.25
C ARG A 133 9.60 2.49 -11.49
N ILE A 134 10.82 2.98 -11.34
CA ILE A 134 11.70 3.25 -12.48
C ILE A 134 12.37 1.94 -12.90
N TYR A 135 12.07 1.44 -14.10
CA TYR A 135 12.83 0.34 -14.72
C TYR A 135 13.80 0.95 -15.74
N ASP A 136 15.05 0.47 -15.77
CA ASP A 136 16.12 0.97 -16.64
C ASP A 136 15.77 0.98 -18.15
N ASP A 137 14.75 0.22 -18.55
CA ASP A 137 14.26 0.08 -19.93
C ASP A 137 12.90 0.77 -20.20
N LYS A 138 12.23 1.30 -19.16
CA LYS A 138 10.93 1.96 -19.27
C LYS A 138 10.89 3.17 -18.36
N VAL A 139 11.04 4.35 -18.98
CA VAL A 139 10.58 5.60 -18.35
C VAL A 139 9.11 5.38 -18.01
N VAL A 140 8.76 5.41 -16.72
CA VAL A 140 7.36 5.37 -16.32
C VAL A 140 6.70 6.60 -16.88
N GLU A 141 5.92 6.44 -17.93
CA GLU A 141 4.95 7.44 -18.32
C GLU A 141 4.05 7.67 -17.10
N ASN A 142 4.16 8.85 -16.48
CA ASN A 142 3.35 9.34 -15.36
C ASN A 142 3.85 9.05 -13.92
N GLU A 143 5.15 8.87 -13.68
CA GLU A 143 5.71 8.85 -12.31
C GLU A 143 5.24 10.05 -11.46
N ASP A 144 5.39 11.27 -12.00
CA ASP A 144 4.97 12.50 -11.34
C ASP A 144 3.47 12.51 -11.00
N ARG A 145 2.63 11.89 -11.86
CA ARG A 145 1.18 11.81 -11.60
C ARG A 145 0.89 10.87 -10.43
N ALA A 146 1.58 9.73 -10.34
CA ALA A 146 1.42 8.80 -9.24
C ALA A 146 1.90 9.43 -7.92
N ILE A 147 3.06 10.10 -7.94
CA ILE A 147 3.57 10.85 -6.79
C ILE A 147 2.55 11.91 -6.35
N ASN A 148 2.06 12.75 -7.27
CA ASN A 148 1.09 13.79 -6.96
C ASN A 148 -0.22 13.22 -6.40
N TYR A 149 -0.69 12.08 -6.94
CA TYR A 149 -1.86 11.38 -6.40
C TYR A 149 -1.69 11.01 -4.92
N TYR A 150 -0.55 10.43 -4.54
CA TYR A 150 -0.31 10.09 -3.14
C TYR A 150 -0.06 11.32 -2.26
N ILE A 151 0.52 12.40 -2.80
CA ILE A 151 0.59 13.69 -2.10
C ILE A 151 -0.81 14.22 -1.77
N GLU A 152 -1.76 14.16 -2.71
CA GLU A 152 -3.15 14.56 -2.47
C GLU A 152 -3.84 13.69 -1.42
N LYS A 153 -3.43 12.41 -1.29
CA LYS A 153 -3.84 11.51 -0.20
C LYS A 153 -3.08 11.76 1.11
N GLY A 154 -2.21 12.76 1.16
CA GLY A 154 -1.47 13.19 2.34
C GLY A 154 -0.25 12.34 2.67
N PHE A 155 0.29 11.61 1.69
CA PHE A 155 1.63 11.04 1.79
C PHE A 155 2.68 12.12 1.50
N LYS A 156 3.89 11.92 2.01
CA LYS A 156 5.05 12.77 1.70
C LYS A 156 6.23 11.91 1.24
N PRO A 157 7.09 12.43 0.37
CA PRO A 157 8.35 11.77 0.03
C PRO A 157 9.25 11.65 1.27
N ILE A 158 9.70 10.44 1.58
CA ILE A 158 10.66 10.15 2.67
C ILE A 158 12.08 10.09 2.11
N SER A 159 12.21 9.51 0.91
CA SER A 159 13.48 9.40 0.21
C SER A 159 13.27 9.56 -1.29
N ARG A 160 14.22 10.23 -1.95
CA ARG A 160 14.34 10.28 -3.40
C ARG A 160 15.80 10.02 -3.76
N ARG A 161 16.12 8.80 -4.22
CA ARG A 161 17.46 8.49 -4.75
C ARG A 161 17.58 9.04 -6.17
N VAL A 162 18.72 9.62 -6.51
CA VAL A 162 19.00 10.02 -7.89
C VAL A 162 19.09 8.74 -8.73
N GLY A 163 18.14 8.55 -9.65
CA GLY A 163 18.03 7.34 -10.47
C GLY A 163 17.46 6.11 -9.76
N GLY A 164 16.84 6.28 -8.58
CA GLY A 164 16.13 5.22 -7.87
C GLY A 164 14.67 5.59 -7.58
N ASN A 165 13.92 4.66 -7.01
CA ASN A 165 12.51 4.85 -6.70
C ASN A 165 12.31 5.96 -5.64
N VAL A 166 11.16 6.64 -5.70
CA VAL A 166 10.69 7.50 -4.62
C VAL A 166 9.96 6.62 -3.61
N VAL A 167 10.36 6.67 -2.35
CA VAL A 167 9.57 6.08 -1.26
C VAL A 167 8.79 7.18 -0.57
N MET A 168 7.48 6.96 -0.45
CA MET A 168 6.54 7.86 0.21
C MET A 168 6.01 7.24 1.49
N GLY A 169 5.68 8.09 2.45
CA GLY A 169 5.22 7.70 3.77
C GLY A 169 4.09 8.59 4.28
N LYS A 170 3.25 8.06 5.16
CA LYS A 170 2.15 8.79 5.81
C LYS A 170 1.95 8.28 7.24
N SER A 171 1.94 9.22 8.19
CA SER A 171 1.43 8.96 9.55
C SER A 171 -0.08 8.72 9.49
N LEU A 172 -0.54 7.68 10.18
CA LEU A 172 -1.94 7.31 10.31
C LEU A 172 -2.55 7.71 11.66
N LEU A 173 -1.70 8.12 12.60
CA LEU A 173 -2.06 8.75 13.87
C LEU A 173 -2.01 10.28 13.77
#